data_AF-A0A3B4FW42-F1
#
_entry.id   AF-A0A3B4FW42-F1
#
_cell.length_a   1.000
_cell.length_b   1.000
_cell.length_c   1.000
_cell.angle_alpha   90.00
_cell.angle_beta   90.00
_cell.angle_gamma   90.00
#
_symmetry.space_group_name_H-M   'P 1'
#
loop_
_entity.id
_entity.type
_entity.pdbx_description
1 polymer ?
#
loop_
_entity_poly.entity_id
_entity_poly.type
_entity_poly.pdbx_seq_one_letter_code
_entity_poly.pdbx_strand_id
1 'polypeptide(L)'
;MDDRSSKLILVPILAVLFVMIGYQYICPAGSNSCHFKTEEKFRGVSLLSTPYQDSDDFYRDQDLEDDSPPKLSSKFNFTERDLDRHVEFNIKGDDVIVFLHIQKTGGTTFGRHLVRNIRLEQPCDCKPGQKKCTCHRPGKEESWLFSRFSTGWSCGLHADWTELTNCVPLIQVSWGERQGTPWTHNAGRPSVIVMRSQLFNCVCFGCRNFYYITMLRDPVSRYLSEWKHVQRGATWKTALHMCDGRSPTQDELPTCYSGDDWSGVTLTEFMNCQSNLANNRQVRMLPTSIYNMMGFLQFFYLLPKNYKASNMKTVSMGWKQPSCYH
;
A
#
# COMPACT_ATOMS: atom_id res chain seq x y z
N MET A 1 -5.87 -6.10 -76.43
CA MET A 1 -5.18 -7.00 -75.51
C MET A 1 -4.14 -6.14 -74.78
N ASP A 2 -4.23 -5.79 -73.50
CA ASP A 2 -5.13 -6.32 -72.46
C ASP A 2 -5.39 -5.40 -71.22
N ASP A 3 -5.49 -4.07 -71.36
CA ASP A 3 -5.68 -3.13 -70.23
C ASP A 3 -6.90 -3.40 -69.33
N ARG A 4 -7.91 -4.12 -69.83
CA ARG A 4 -9.09 -4.53 -69.06
C ARG A 4 -8.80 -5.74 -68.17
N SER A 5 -7.89 -6.62 -68.59
CA SER A 5 -7.44 -7.80 -67.84
C SER A 5 -6.58 -7.38 -66.64
N SER A 6 -5.65 -6.44 -66.83
CA SER A 6 -4.77 -5.92 -65.77
C SER A 6 -5.52 -5.44 -64.52
N LYS A 7 -6.66 -4.75 -64.70
CA LYS A 7 -7.50 -4.26 -63.58
C LYS A 7 -8.34 -5.36 -62.94
N LEU A 8 -8.80 -6.36 -63.71
CA LEU A 8 -9.51 -7.52 -63.18
C LEU A 8 -8.60 -8.44 -62.34
N ILE A 9 -7.30 -8.47 -62.65
CA ILE A 9 -6.29 -9.24 -61.91
C ILE A 9 -5.76 -8.46 -60.69
N LEU A 10 -5.72 -7.12 -60.74
CA LEU A 10 -5.20 -6.30 -59.63
C LEU A 10 -6.07 -6.40 -58.34
N VAL A 11 -7.39 -6.47 -58.50
CA VAL A 11 -8.36 -6.52 -57.38
C VAL A 11 -8.21 -7.79 -56.51
N PRO A 12 -8.19 -9.03 -57.06
CA PRO A 12 -7.96 -10.22 -56.24
C PRO A 12 -6.54 -10.25 -55.64
N ILE A 13 -5.52 -9.73 -56.32
CA ILE A 13 -4.16 -9.63 -55.76
C ILE A 13 -4.15 -8.70 -54.53
N LEU A 14 -4.77 -7.53 -54.61
CA LEU A 14 -4.90 -6.61 -53.48
C LEU A 14 -5.72 -7.21 -52.32
N ALA A 15 -6.79 -7.95 -52.62
CA ALA A 15 -7.57 -8.65 -51.61
C ALA A 15 -6.74 -9.73 -50.88
N VAL A 16 -5.97 -10.54 -51.63
CA VAL A 16 -5.05 -11.54 -51.05
C VAL A 16 -3.97 -10.85 -50.20
N LEU A 17 -3.35 -9.77 -50.68
CA LEU A 17 -2.36 -9.01 -49.91
C LEU A 17 -2.96 -8.45 -48.61
N PHE A 18 -4.18 -7.92 -48.64
CA PHE A 18 -4.84 -7.38 -47.45
C PHE A 18 -5.17 -8.49 -46.44
N VAL A 19 -5.59 -9.67 -46.90
CA VAL A 19 -5.80 -10.85 -46.05
C VAL A 19 -4.48 -11.36 -45.47
N MET A 20 -3.39 -11.40 -46.25
CA MET A 20 -2.06 -11.81 -45.76
C MET A 20 -1.52 -10.84 -44.71
N ILE A 21 -1.65 -9.52 -44.92
CA ILE A 21 -1.25 -8.49 -43.95
C ILE A 21 -2.11 -8.59 -42.67
N GLY A 22 -3.42 -8.78 -42.81
CA GLY A 22 -4.33 -9.02 -41.67
C GLY A 22 -3.96 -10.28 -40.90
N TYR A 23 -3.62 -11.38 -41.59
CA TYR A 23 -3.17 -12.62 -40.98
C TYR A 23 -1.85 -12.44 -40.23
N GLN A 24 -0.89 -11.68 -40.78
CA GLN A 24 0.36 -11.33 -40.12
C GLN A 24 0.17 -10.51 -38.83
N TYR A 25 -0.90 -9.70 -38.76
CA TYR A 25 -1.24 -8.88 -37.59
C TYR A 25 -1.98 -9.66 -36.49
N ILE A 26 -2.70 -10.72 -36.87
CA ILE A 26 -3.39 -11.64 -35.95
C ILE A 26 -2.43 -12.73 -35.45
N CYS A 27 -1.52 -13.17 -36.32
CA CYS A 27 -0.55 -14.24 -36.11
C CYS A 27 0.86 -13.75 -36.52
N PRO A 28 1.59 -13.04 -35.64
CA PRO A 28 2.97 -12.66 -35.90
C PRO A 28 3.83 -13.92 -36.08
N ALA A 29 4.69 -13.92 -37.10
CA ALA A 29 5.51 -15.07 -37.45
C ALA A 29 6.58 -15.36 -36.38
N GLY A 30 6.23 -16.18 -35.40
CA GLY A 30 7.08 -16.53 -34.26
C GLY A 30 6.48 -17.51 -33.24
N SER A 31 5.22 -17.94 -33.41
CA SER A 31 4.62 -18.99 -32.58
C SER A 31 3.81 -20.00 -33.40
N ASN A 32 3.81 -21.25 -32.95
CA ASN A 32 3.30 -22.38 -33.72
C ASN A 32 1.79 -22.55 -33.53
N SER A 33 1.04 -22.44 -34.64
CA SER A 33 -0.40 -22.72 -34.77
C SER A 33 -1.38 -21.74 -34.08
N CYS A 34 -2.03 -20.90 -34.90
CA CYS A 34 -3.17 -20.07 -34.48
C CYS A 34 -4.47 -20.90 -34.45
N HIS A 35 -4.86 -21.39 -33.27
CA HIS A 35 -6.09 -22.17 -33.09
C HIS A 35 -7.30 -21.26 -32.87
N PHE A 36 -8.24 -21.25 -33.81
CA PHE A 36 -9.55 -20.64 -33.60
C PHE A 36 -10.32 -21.48 -32.56
N LYS A 37 -10.91 -20.85 -31.53
CA LYS A 37 -11.68 -21.58 -30.51
C LYS A 37 -13.08 -21.89 -31.04
N THR A 38 -13.27 -23.14 -31.46
CA THR A 38 -14.59 -23.78 -31.54
C THR A 38 -14.65 -24.87 -30.47
N GLU A 39 -15.79 -25.01 -29.82
CA GLU A 39 -16.01 -25.82 -28.62
C GLU A 39 -16.22 -27.32 -28.96
N GLU A 40 -15.45 -28.23 -28.33
CA GLU A 40 -15.83 -29.60 -27.90
C GLU A 40 -14.59 -30.54 -27.70
N LYS A 41 -14.42 -31.01 -26.45
CA LYS A 41 -14.10 -32.41 -26.02
C LYS A 41 -12.88 -33.24 -26.52
N PHE A 42 -12.30 -33.96 -25.54
CA PHE A 42 -11.51 -35.22 -25.57
C PHE A 42 -9.95 -35.25 -25.69
N ARG A 43 -9.34 -35.69 -24.58
CA ARG A 43 -8.16 -36.61 -24.39
C ARG A 43 -6.99 -36.65 -25.42
N GLY A 44 -5.80 -36.24 -24.96
CA GLY A 44 -4.73 -37.20 -24.62
C GLY A 44 -3.44 -37.31 -25.48
N VAL A 45 -2.30 -37.39 -24.75
CA VAL A 45 -0.98 -38.00 -25.10
C VAL A 45 0.06 -37.15 -25.87
N SER A 46 1.32 -37.31 -25.44
CA SER A 46 2.54 -36.52 -25.71
C SER A 46 3.37 -36.97 -26.93
N LEU A 47 4.38 -36.17 -27.36
CA LEU A 47 5.83 -36.56 -27.37
C LEU A 47 6.80 -35.50 -27.96
N LEU A 48 7.75 -35.07 -27.11
CA LEU A 48 9.20 -34.78 -27.27
C LEU A 48 9.85 -34.37 -28.64
N SER A 49 10.65 -33.27 -28.66
CA SER A 49 12.15 -33.27 -28.77
C SER A 49 12.80 -31.92 -29.20
N THR A 50 13.87 -31.51 -28.50
CA THR A 50 14.76 -30.32 -28.69
C THR A 50 16.04 -30.68 -29.49
N PRO A 51 17.02 -29.79 -29.88
CA PRO A 51 17.88 -28.95 -29.00
C PRO A 51 18.49 -27.61 -29.57
N TYR A 52 19.36 -26.96 -28.76
CA TYR A 52 20.19 -25.72 -28.97
C TYR A 52 19.43 -24.37 -29.01
N GLN A 53 19.55 -23.40 -28.07
CA GLN A 53 20.67 -22.85 -27.25
C GLN A 53 21.65 -21.99 -28.10
N ASP A 54 22.05 -20.76 -27.78
CA ASP A 54 21.90 -19.86 -26.59
C ASP A 54 21.81 -18.37 -27.08
N SER A 55 21.63 -17.29 -26.31
CA SER A 55 21.44 -17.06 -24.86
C SER A 55 20.85 -15.64 -24.62
N ASP A 56 19.80 -15.51 -23.79
CA ASP A 56 19.49 -14.28 -23.00
C ASP A 56 18.49 -14.61 -21.87
N ASP A 57 18.79 -15.65 -21.08
CA ASP A 57 17.90 -16.27 -20.08
C ASP A 57 18.61 -16.36 -18.71
N PHE A 58 18.46 -15.33 -17.85
CA PHE A 58 18.95 -15.36 -16.45
C PHE A 58 17.82 -15.20 -15.40
N TYR A 59 16.59 -15.53 -15.82
CA TYR A 59 15.45 -15.78 -14.95
C TYR A 59 14.72 -17.07 -15.40
N ARG A 60 15.48 -18.16 -15.55
CA ARG A 60 14.89 -19.49 -15.72
C ARG A 60 14.67 -20.15 -14.35
N ASP A 61 13.47 -20.66 -14.14
CA ASP A 61 13.06 -21.33 -12.91
C ASP A 61 14.02 -22.46 -12.51
N GLN A 62 14.38 -22.47 -11.22
CA GLN A 62 14.77 -23.68 -10.51
C GLN A 62 13.59 -24.25 -9.71
N ASP A 63 12.39 -24.16 -10.27
CA ASP A 63 11.27 -25.03 -9.90
C ASP A 63 11.51 -26.40 -10.56
N LEU A 64 12.56 -27.08 -10.11
CA LEU A 64 12.68 -28.53 -10.27
C LEU A 64 11.48 -29.16 -9.56
N GLU A 65 10.79 -30.04 -10.27
CA GLU A 65 9.52 -30.68 -9.91
C GLU A 65 9.50 -31.28 -8.49
N ASP A 66 9.20 -30.45 -7.48
CA ASP A 66 8.66 -30.91 -6.20
C ASP A 66 7.16 -31.12 -6.43
N ASP A 67 6.79 -32.35 -6.80
CA ASP A 67 5.40 -32.82 -7.02
C ASP A 67 4.56 -32.84 -5.71
N SER A 68 5.00 -32.07 -4.72
CA SER A 68 4.28 -31.70 -3.51
C SER A 68 3.21 -30.66 -3.85
N PRO A 69 1.92 -30.88 -3.52
CA PRO A 69 0.91 -29.84 -3.67
C PRO A 69 1.33 -28.59 -2.88
N PRO A 70 1.06 -27.37 -3.41
CA PRO A 70 1.58 -26.13 -2.86
C PRO A 70 1.28 -26.05 -1.37
N LYS A 71 2.34 -26.12 -0.54
CA LYS A 71 2.26 -26.35 0.92
C LYS A 71 1.19 -25.46 1.53
N LEU A 72 0.03 -26.08 1.79
CA LEU A 72 -1.20 -25.39 2.11
C LEU A 72 -0.98 -24.56 3.36
N SER A 73 -0.85 -23.25 3.19
CA SER A 73 -0.74 -22.34 4.32
C SER A 73 -1.96 -22.56 5.20
N SER A 74 -1.72 -22.85 6.48
CA SER A 74 -2.80 -23.14 7.43
C SER A 74 -3.80 -21.99 7.38
N LYS A 75 -4.98 -22.26 6.82
CA LYS A 75 -6.02 -21.24 6.65
C LYS A 75 -6.59 -20.94 8.03
N PHE A 76 -6.29 -19.76 8.55
CA PHE A 76 -6.87 -19.31 9.80
C PHE A 76 -8.41 -19.25 9.67
N ASN A 77 -9.11 -19.66 10.71
CA ASN A 77 -10.57 -19.72 10.70
C ASN A 77 -11.15 -18.33 11.02
N PHE A 78 -11.31 -17.52 9.97
CA PHE A 78 -11.94 -16.20 10.05
C PHE A 78 -13.46 -16.33 10.24
N THR A 79 -14.06 -15.47 11.06
CA THR A 79 -15.52 -15.42 11.19
C THR A 79 -16.13 -14.70 9.98
N GLU A 80 -17.43 -14.88 9.73
CA GLU A 80 -18.15 -14.11 8.71
C GLU A 80 -17.98 -12.59 8.92
N ARG A 81 -18.00 -12.14 10.18
CA ARG A 81 -17.73 -10.76 10.58
C ARG A 81 -16.27 -10.30 10.39
N ASP A 82 -15.35 -11.18 10.01
CA ASP A 82 -13.98 -10.81 9.61
C ASP A 82 -13.84 -10.67 8.09
N LEU A 83 -14.64 -11.43 7.34
CA LEU A 83 -14.62 -11.48 5.88
C LEU A 83 -15.57 -10.44 5.26
N ASP A 84 -16.76 -10.24 5.86
CA ASP A 84 -17.67 -9.19 5.42
C ASP A 84 -17.17 -7.82 5.87
N ARG A 85 -17.00 -6.93 4.90
CA ARG A 85 -16.57 -5.54 5.05
C ARG A 85 -17.48 -4.64 4.20
N HIS A 86 -18.78 -4.93 4.18
CA HIS A 86 -19.75 -4.02 3.59
C HIS A 86 -19.83 -2.72 4.40
N VAL A 87 -19.58 -1.59 3.73
CA VAL A 87 -19.64 -0.24 4.30
C VAL A 87 -20.46 0.63 3.36
N GLU A 88 -21.60 1.12 3.84
CA GLU A 88 -22.40 2.11 3.14
C GLU A 88 -21.76 3.51 3.32
N PHE A 89 -20.76 3.82 2.48
CA PHE A 89 -20.01 5.07 2.59
C PHE A 89 -20.79 6.26 2.03
N ASN A 90 -21.24 7.16 2.90
CA ASN A 90 -21.97 8.37 2.55
C ASN A 90 -21.04 9.58 2.36
N ILE A 91 -20.57 9.78 1.12
CA ILE A 91 -19.71 10.91 0.75
C ILE A 91 -20.35 12.29 1.01
N LYS A 92 -21.69 12.41 1.01
CA LYS A 92 -22.43 13.67 1.25
C LYS A 92 -22.64 13.97 2.74
N GLY A 93 -22.67 12.91 3.55
CA GLY A 93 -22.72 12.96 5.02
C GLY A 93 -21.38 13.36 5.64
N ASP A 94 -21.04 12.72 6.75
CA ASP A 94 -19.91 13.08 7.61
C ASP A 94 -18.75 12.07 7.57
N ASP A 95 -18.87 11.05 6.72
CA ASP A 95 -17.95 9.93 6.59
C ASP A 95 -16.61 10.36 5.96
N VAL A 96 -15.50 9.89 6.50
CA VAL A 96 -14.14 10.21 6.05
C VAL A 96 -13.31 8.93 5.89
N ILE A 97 -12.73 8.73 4.71
CA ILE A 97 -11.73 7.67 4.49
C ILE A 97 -10.37 8.17 4.96
N VAL A 98 -9.66 7.38 5.77
CA VAL A 98 -8.32 7.71 6.30
C VAL A 98 -7.31 6.72 5.75
N PHE A 99 -6.40 7.17 4.87
CA PHE A 99 -5.38 6.30 4.28
C PHE A 99 -4.06 6.32 5.08
N LEU A 100 -3.83 5.25 5.85
CA LEU A 100 -2.58 4.99 6.56
C LEU A 100 -1.53 4.46 5.57
N HIS A 101 -0.57 5.31 5.22
CA HIS A 101 0.44 5.00 4.20
C HIS A 101 1.73 4.47 4.84
N ILE A 102 1.86 3.15 4.98
CA ILE A 102 3.11 2.50 5.42
C ILE A 102 4.20 2.64 4.34
N GLN A 103 5.45 2.89 4.74
CA GLN A 103 6.57 3.00 3.80
C GLN A 103 6.75 1.70 2.98
N LYS A 104 6.89 1.88 1.67
CA LYS A 104 7.28 0.86 0.67
C LYS A 104 6.26 -0.25 0.37
N THR A 105 5.01 -0.08 0.79
CA THR A 105 3.88 -0.99 0.47
C THR A 105 3.11 -0.62 -0.81
N GLY A 106 3.69 0.21 -1.69
CA GLY A 106 3.02 0.67 -2.91
C GLY A 106 2.00 1.80 -2.71
N GLY A 107 1.83 2.31 -1.48
CA GLY A 107 0.85 3.35 -1.14
C GLY A 107 0.94 4.67 -1.91
N THR A 108 2.07 4.96 -2.57
CA THR A 108 2.20 6.09 -3.51
C THR A 108 1.43 5.88 -4.82
N THR A 109 1.25 4.64 -5.27
CA THR A 109 0.40 4.31 -6.43
C THR A 109 -1.06 4.25 -6.00
N PHE A 110 -1.37 3.50 -4.92
CA PHE A 110 -2.72 3.40 -4.37
C PHE A 110 -3.32 4.77 -4.03
N GLY A 111 -2.59 5.63 -3.31
CA GLY A 111 -3.05 6.97 -2.97
C GLY A 111 -3.28 7.90 -4.16
N ARG A 112 -2.63 7.67 -5.32
CA ARG A 112 -2.97 8.38 -6.57
C ARG A 112 -4.29 7.89 -7.16
N HIS A 113 -4.56 6.58 -7.10
CA HIS A 113 -5.85 6.04 -7.54
C HIS A 113 -7.01 6.58 -6.69
N LEU A 114 -6.83 6.74 -5.38
CA LEU A 114 -7.86 7.34 -4.51
C LEU A 114 -8.29 8.75 -4.94
N VAL A 115 -7.36 9.58 -5.44
CA VAL A 115 -7.64 10.97 -5.82
C VAL A 115 -7.87 11.20 -7.32
N ARG A 116 -7.72 10.17 -8.17
CA ARG A 116 -7.83 10.29 -9.65
C ARG A 116 -8.66 9.23 -10.36
N ASN A 117 -8.88 8.06 -9.76
CA ASN A 117 -9.45 6.90 -10.43
C ASN A 117 -10.78 6.42 -9.82
N ILE A 118 -11.28 7.06 -8.76
CA ILE A 118 -12.62 6.79 -8.23
C ILE A 118 -13.63 7.58 -9.06
N ARG A 119 -14.70 6.92 -9.50
CA ARG A 119 -15.85 7.58 -10.16
C ARG A 119 -16.70 8.25 -9.09
N LEU A 120 -16.70 9.58 -9.08
CA LEU A 120 -17.39 10.42 -8.10
C LEU A 120 -18.29 11.43 -8.82
N GLU A 121 -19.40 11.83 -8.18
CA GLU A 121 -20.24 12.94 -8.63
C GLU A 121 -19.45 14.26 -8.68
N GLN A 122 -18.58 14.48 -7.70
CA GLN A 122 -17.59 15.55 -7.67
C GLN A 122 -16.18 14.95 -7.55
N PRO A 123 -15.39 14.91 -8.64
CA PRO A 123 -13.99 14.49 -8.61
C PRO A 123 -13.10 15.42 -7.76
N CYS A 124 -11.93 14.95 -7.33
CA CYS A 124 -10.93 15.81 -6.69
C CYS A 124 -10.28 16.78 -7.70
N ASP A 125 -10.10 18.04 -7.32
CA ASP A 125 -9.31 19.00 -8.11
C ASP A 125 -7.81 18.76 -7.89
N CYS A 126 -7.12 18.25 -8.91
CA CYS A 126 -5.69 17.95 -8.90
C CYS A 126 -4.92 18.88 -9.86
N LYS A 127 -4.55 20.07 -9.41
CA LYS A 127 -3.83 21.05 -10.25
C LYS A 127 -2.43 20.55 -10.68
N PRO A 128 -2.02 20.72 -11.95
CA PRO A 128 -0.66 20.40 -12.40
C PRO A 128 0.42 21.04 -11.53
N GLY A 129 1.52 20.32 -11.30
CA GLY A 129 2.61 20.74 -10.41
C GLY A 129 2.31 20.61 -8.90
N GLN A 130 1.05 20.59 -8.47
CA GLN A 130 0.70 20.40 -7.06
C GLN A 130 0.76 18.91 -6.66
N LYS A 131 1.39 18.65 -5.51
CA LYS A 131 1.47 17.31 -4.90
C LYS A 131 0.23 16.94 -4.06
N LYS A 132 -0.69 17.89 -3.88
CA LYS A 132 -1.92 17.77 -3.08
C LYS A 132 -3.11 18.13 -3.97
N CYS A 133 -4.19 17.37 -3.90
CA CYS A 133 -5.45 17.60 -4.57
C CYS A 133 -6.52 18.01 -3.56
N THR A 134 -7.55 18.71 -4.02
CA THR A 134 -8.68 19.15 -3.21
C THR A 134 -9.83 18.15 -3.37
N CYS A 135 -10.01 17.25 -2.40
CA CYS A 135 -11.01 16.19 -2.43
C CYS A 135 -12.22 16.54 -1.57
N HIS A 136 -13.00 17.53 -2.00
CA HIS A 136 -14.16 18.02 -1.27
C HIS A 136 -15.44 17.20 -1.52
N ARG A 137 -16.37 17.21 -0.56
CA ARG A 137 -17.71 16.63 -0.70
C ARG A 137 -18.53 17.42 -1.73
N PRO A 138 -19.52 16.79 -2.40
CA PRO A 138 -20.46 17.53 -3.25
C PRO A 138 -21.16 18.65 -2.47
N GLY A 139 -20.98 19.90 -2.90
CA GLY A 139 -21.63 21.07 -2.30
C GLY A 139 -21.15 21.52 -0.90
N LYS A 140 -20.01 21.01 -0.40
CA LYS A 140 -19.36 21.49 0.84
C LYS A 140 -17.86 21.70 0.61
N GLU A 141 -17.21 22.52 1.43
CA GLU A 141 -15.74 22.67 1.43
C GLU A 141 -15.01 21.66 2.33
N GLU A 142 -15.72 20.67 2.87
CA GLU A 142 -15.13 19.62 3.69
C GLU A 142 -14.47 18.52 2.85
N SER A 143 -13.35 17.96 3.35
CA SER A 143 -12.69 16.81 2.71
C SER A 143 -13.27 15.47 3.17
N TRP A 144 -13.66 14.60 2.24
CA TRP A 144 -14.10 13.22 2.54
C TRP A 144 -12.93 12.22 2.60
N LEU A 145 -11.71 12.64 2.24
CA LEU A 145 -10.52 11.81 2.21
C LEU A 145 -9.37 12.46 2.99
N PHE A 146 -8.89 11.78 4.03
CA PHE A 146 -7.66 12.12 4.74
C PHE A 146 -6.51 11.26 4.21
N SER A 147 -5.55 11.89 3.52
CA SER A 147 -4.40 11.21 2.91
C SER A 147 -3.28 12.19 2.54
N ARG A 148 -2.07 11.67 2.31
CA ARG A 148 -0.94 12.41 1.74
C ARG A 148 -1.31 13.25 0.51
N PHE A 149 -2.18 12.75 -0.35
CA PHE A 149 -2.52 13.40 -1.62
C PHE A 149 -3.78 14.29 -1.54
N SER A 150 -4.46 14.36 -0.40
CA SER A 150 -5.65 15.22 -0.19
C SER A 150 -5.45 16.25 0.92
N THR A 151 -5.19 15.81 2.15
CA THR A 151 -4.92 16.68 3.30
C THR A 151 -3.43 16.98 3.47
N GLY A 152 -2.56 16.08 3.02
CA GLY A 152 -1.11 16.17 3.18
C GLY A 152 -0.60 15.32 4.34
N TRP A 153 0.46 15.77 5.00
CA TRP A 153 1.03 15.14 6.19
C TRP A 153 0.60 15.87 7.47
N SER A 154 -0.68 16.22 7.58
CA SER A 154 -1.21 17.08 8.66
C SER A 154 -1.05 16.49 10.06
N CYS A 155 -0.92 15.16 10.17
CA CYS A 155 -0.66 14.44 11.42
C CYS A 155 0.77 13.88 11.52
N GLY A 156 1.71 14.38 10.70
CA GLY A 156 3.09 13.88 10.64
C GLY A 156 3.42 13.12 9.35
N LEU A 157 4.72 13.04 9.03
CA LEU A 157 5.23 12.33 7.85
C LEU A 157 5.10 10.82 8.04
N HIS A 158 4.30 10.17 7.20
CA HIS A 158 3.99 8.73 7.34
C HIS A 158 3.42 8.38 8.73
N ALA A 159 2.50 9.21 9.22
CA ALA A 159 1.78 9.00 10.47
C ALA A 159 1.25 7.57 10.61
N ASP A 160 1.54 6.92 11.74
CA ASP A 160 1.08 5.57 12.04
C ASP A 160 -0.34 5.51 12.64
N TRP A 161 -0.81 4.33 13.03
CA TRP A 161 -2.13 4.15 13.63
C TRP A 161 -2.34 5.00 14.89
N THR A 162 -1.34 5.06 15.78
CA THR A 162 -1.38 5.80 17.04
C THR A 162 -1.40 7.30 16.77
N GLU A 163 -0.59 7.76 15.83
CA GLU A 163 -0.58 9.18 15.42
C GLU A 163 -1.91 9.58 14.76
N LEU A 164 -2.44 8.78 13.84
CA LEU A 164 -3.67 9.10 13.10
C LEU A 164 -4.92 9.07 13.99
N THR A 165 -5.09 8.07 14.84
CA THR A 165 -6.31 7.97 15.68
C THR A 165 -6.42 9.10 16.70
N ASN A 166 -5.29 9.59 17.22
CA ASN A 166 -5.25 10.73 18.14
C ASN A 166 -5.37 12.10 17.43
N CYS A 167 -4.93 12.21 16.17
CA CYS A 167 -4.84 13.49 15.46
C CYS A 167 -6.00 13.77 14.48
N VAL A 168 -6.45 12.78 13.69
CA VAL A 168 -7.42 13.01 12.61
C VAL A 168 -8.76 13.58 13.12
N PRO A 169 -9.36 13.11 14.23
CA PRO A 169 -10.61 13.67 14.74
C PRO A 169 -10.48 15.15 15.10
N LEU A 170 -9.41 15.52 15.82
CA LEU A 170 -9.13 16.91 16.24
C LEU A 170 -8.98 17.84 15.03
N ILE A 171 -8.21 17.39 14.02
CA ILE A 171 -8.03 18.14 12.80
C ILE A 171 -9.36 18.35 12.08
N GLN A 172 -10.16 17.29 11.86
CA GLN A 172 -11.41 17.38 11.11
C GLN A 172 -12.47 18.25 11.78
N VAL A 173 -12.56 18.24 13.12
CA VAL A 173 -13.40 19.21 13.86
C VAL A 173 -12.93 20.65 13.62
N SER A 174 -11.61 20.93 13.73
CA SER A 174 -11.06 22.28 13.56
C SER A 174 -11.21 22.90 12.15
N TRP A 175 -11.49 22.09 11.12
CA TRP A 175 -11.85 22.58 9.78
C TRP A 175 -13.34 22.93 9.70
N GLY A 176 -14.22 22.08 10.26
CA GLY A 176 -15.66 22.35 10.32
C GLY A 176 -16.00 23.57 11.17
N GLU A 177 -15.36 23.74 12.33
CA GLU A 177 -15.59 24.89 13.22
C GLU A 177 -15.21 26.22 12.56
N ARG A 178 -14.16 26.25 11.73
CA ARG A 178 -13.75 27.44 10.97
C ARG A 178 -14.70 27.83 9.84
N GLN A 179 -15.66 26.97 9.52
CA GLN A 179 -16.68 27.20 8.49
C GLN A 179 -18.10 27.32 9.08
N GLY A 180 -18.24 27.21 10.41
CA GLY A 180 -19.45 27.57 11.14
C GLY A 180 -19.55 29.07 11.38
N THR A 181 -20.77 29.60 11.43
CA THR A 181 -21.07 31.01 11.74
C THR A 181 -20.45 31.46 13.07
N PRO A 182 -20.00 32.73 13.21
CA PRO A 182 -19.47 33.22 14.48
C PRO A 182 -20.60 33.29 15.52
N TRP A 183 -20.61 32.35 16.46
CA TRP A 183 -21.40 32.50 17.67
C TRP A 183 -20.74 33.57 18.54
N THR A 184 -21.51 34.61 18.86
CA THR A 184 -21.05 35.76 19.64
C THR A 184 -20.46 35.32 20.98
N HIS A 185 -19.15 35.50 21.15
CA HIS A 185 -18.53 35.41 22.47
C HIS A 185 -19.09 36.52 23.36
N ASN A 186 -20.06 36.18 24.22
CA ASN A 186 -20.35 37.01 25.38
C ASN A 186 -19.11 36.99 26.27
N ALA A 187 -18.46 38.15 26.39
CA ALA A 187 -17.21 38.29 27.11
C ALA A 187 -17.37 38.01 28.61
N GLY A 188 -16.42 37.26 29.18
CA GLY A 188 -16.20 37.24 30.63
C GLY A 188 -16.24 35.86 31.30
N ARG A 189 -15.14 35.10 31.18
CA ARG A 189 -14.31 34.61 32.31
C ARG A 189 -13.30 33.55 31.83
N PRO A 190 -12.04 33.58 32.30
CA PRO A 190 -11.09 32.50 32.05
C PRO A 190 -11.36 31.35 33.03
N SER A 191 -11.90 30.25 32.54
CA SER A 191 -12.15 29.05 33.36
C SER A 191 -11.23 27.91 32.94
N VAL A 192 -10.22 27.70 33.80
CA VAL A 192 -9.36 26.52 33.84
C VAL A 192 -10.18 25.24 33.65
N ILE A 193 -9.77 24.36 32.74
CA ILE A 193 -10.39 23.03 32.57
C ILE A 193 -9.98 22.15 33.75
N VAL A 194 -10.79 22.18 34.81
CA VAL A 194 -10.73 21.18 35.88
C VAL A 194 -11.52 19.96 35.44
N MET A 195 -10.83 18.85 35.18
CA MET A 195 -11.47 17.54 35.07
C MET A 195 -12.11 17.18 36.41
N ARG A 196 -13.45 17.13 36.46
CA ARG A 196 -14.17 16.40 37.51
C ARG A 196 -15.36 15.67 36.92
N SER A 197 -15.44 14.39 37.24
CA SER A 197 -16.44 13.46 36.73
C SER A 197 -17.85 13.82 37.21
N GLN A 198 -18.81 13.83 36.28
CA GLN A 198 -20.05 13.01 36.33
C GLN A 198 -20.95 13.26 35.11
N LEU A 199 -21.64 12.19 34.68
CA LEU A 199 -22.68 12.10 33.65
C LEU A 199 -22.30 12.42 32.19
N PHE A 200 -22.48 11.38 31.38
CA PHE A 200 -22.36 11.39 29.93
C PHE A 200 -23.42 12.28 29.28
N ASN A 201 -23.02 13.46 28.81
CA ASN A 201 -23.60 14.10 27.64
C ASN A 201 -22.46 14.73 26.84
N CYS A 202 -21.69 13.87 26.18
CA CYS A 202 -20.76 14.32 25.15
C CYS A 202 -21.63 14.76 23.96
N VAL A 203 -21.90 16.06 23.86
CA VAL A 203 -22.54 16.65 22.69
C VAL A 203 -21.50 16.63 21.57
N CYS A 204 -21.42 15.49 20.87
CA CYS A 204 -20.62 15.37 19.67
C CYS A 204 -21.16 16.34 18.61
N PHE A 205 -20.49 17.46 18.41
CA PHE A 205 -20.66 18.33 17.24
C PHE A 205 -20.22 17.55 15.99
N GLY A 206 -21.13 16.76 15.44
CA GLY A 206 -20.91 15.89 14.28
C GLY A 206 -20.13 14.61 14.62
N CYS A 207 -20.85 13.49 14.81
CA CYS A 207 -20.24 12.16 14.83
C CYS A 207 -19.73 11.79 13.42
N ARG A 208 -18.49 12.18 13.09
CA ARG A 208 -17.82 11.78 11.84
C ARG A 208 -17.40 10.31 11.91
N ASN A 209 -17.77 9.50 10.92
CA ASN A 209 -17.30 8.12 10.80
C ASN A 209 -15.93 8.08 10.10
N PHE A 210 -14.96 7.40 10.69
CA PHE A 210 -13.59 7.30 10.14
C PHE A 210 -13.29 5.89 9.64
N TYR A 211 -13.17 5.74 8.32
CA TYR A 211 -12.89 4.47 7.65
C TYR A 211 -11.39 4.36 7.32
N TYR A 212 -10.65 3.67 8.19
CA TYR A 212 -9.21 3.49 8.03
C TYR A 212 -8.89 2.41 7.00
N ILE A 213 -8.05 2.75 6.02
CA ILE A 213 -7.55 1.83 4.99
C ILE A 213 -6.02 1.89 4.91
N THR A 214 -5.39 0.79 4.50
CA THR A 214 -3.93 0.66 4.38
C THR A 214 -3.57 -0.29 3.25
N MET A 215 -2.29 -0.31 2.87
CA MET A 215 -1.72 -1.28 1.94
C MET A 215 -0.59 -2.03 2.64
N LEU A 216 -0.61 -3.36 2.57
CA LEU A 216 0.44 -4.24 3.06
C LEU A 216 1.26 -4.82 1.91
N ARG A 217 2.44 -5.37 2.22
CA ARG A 217 3.32 -6.06 1.28
C ARG A 217 4.07 -7.17 2.01
N ASP A 218 4.48 -8.21 1.26
CA ASP A 218 5.47 -9.21 1.71
C ASP A 218 6.63 -8.53 2.48
N PRO A 219 6.91 -8.94 3.74
CA PRO A 219 7.91 -8.30 4.59
C PRO A 219 9.30 -8.21 3.95
N VAL A 220 9.76 -9.24 3.23
CA VAL A 220 11.11 -9.27 2.64
C VAL A 220 11.21 -8.26 1.50
N SER A 221 10.30 -8.33 0.53
CA SER A 221 10.18 -7.39 -0.59
C SER A 221 10.01 -5.94 -0.13
N ARG A 222 9.26 -5.73 0.96
CA ARG A 222 9.04 -4.42 1.59
C ARG A 222 10.31 -3.89 2.26
N TYR A 223 11.05 -4.75 2.97
CA TYR A 223 12.29 -4.40 3.65
C TYR A 223 13.42 -4.09 2.67
N LEU A 224 13.64 -4.93 1.65
CA LEU A 224 14.63 -4.68 0.60
C LEU A 224 14.31 -3.42 -0.21
N SER A 225 13.03 -3.13 -0.43
CA SER A 225 12.57 -1.89 -1.06
C SER A 225 12.83 -0.65 -0.18
N GLU A 226 12.84 -0.81 1.15
CA GLU A 226 13.22 0.24 2.09
C GLU A 226 14.72 0.48 2.09
N TRP A 227 15.53 -0.57 2.24
CA TRP A 227 16.99 -0.51 2.10
C TRP A 227 17.41 0.21 0.80
N LYS A 228 16.88 -0.21 -0.36
CA LYS A 228 17.18 0.41 -1.67
C LYS A 228 16.68 1.84 -1.82
N HIS A 229 15.89 2.37 -0.89
CA HIS A 229 15.48 3.77 -0.84
C HIS A 229 16.37 4.57 0.12
N VAL A 230 16.68 3.99 1.28
CA VAL A 230 17.59 4.55 2.30
C VAL A 230 19.01 4.70 1.71
N GLN A 231 19.50 3.69 0.98
CA GLN A 231 20.75 3.73 0.21
C GLN A 231 20.83 4.92 -0.78
N ARG A 232 19.69 5.53 -1.15
CA ARG A 232 19.60 6.71 -2.03
C ARG A 232 19.25 8.01 -1.27
N GLY A 233 19.47 8.06 0.04
CA GLY A 233 19.27 9.24 0.90
C GLY A 233 17.90 9.37 1.57
N ALA A 234 17.03 8.35 1.51
CA ALA A 234 15.73 8.43 2.18
C ALA A 234 15.84 8.16 3.69
N THR A 235 15.58 9.16 4.53
CA THR A 235 15.65 9.03 6.01
C THR A 235 14.30 9.04 6.71
N TRP A 236 13.30 9.74 6.15
CA TRP A 236 12.04 10.09 6.84
C TRP A 236 12.23 10.78 8.21
N LYS A 237 13.37 11.45 8.44
CA LYS A 237 13.77 12.03 9.75
C LYS A 237 12.84 13.10 10.35
N THR A 238 11.81 13.53 9.62
CA THR A 238 10.76 14.46 10.09
C THR A 238 9.44 13.76 10.42
N ALA A 239 9.45 12.43 10.60
CA ALA A 239 8.35 11.71 11.23
C ALA A 239 8.33 12.05 12.73
N LEU A 240 7.13 12.27 13.29
CA LEU A 240 7.00 12.77 14.67
C LEU A 240 7.06 11.62 15.68
N HIS A 241 6.57 10.44 15.30
CA HIS A 241 6.48 9.25 16.13
C HIS A 241 5.72 9.50 17.44
N MET A 242 4.69 10.36 17.38
CA MET A 242 3.93 10.82 18.55
C MET A 242 3.23 9.65 19.26
N CYS A 243 3.53 9.51 20.54
CA CYS A 243 2.97 8.50 21.41
C CYS A 243 2.88 9.06 22.84
N ASP A 244 1.79 8.79 23.56
CA ASP A 244 1.47 9.39 24.87
C ASP A 244 1.65 10.93 24.92
N GLY A 245 1.28 11.60 23.82
CA GLY A 245 1.33 13.06 23.71
C GLY A 245 2.72 13.67 23.48
N ARG A 246 3.77 12.87 23.24
CA ARG A 246 5.14 13.35 22.97
C ARG A 246 5.83 12.59 21.83
N SER A 247 6.87 13.20 21.25
CA SER A 247 7.84 12.48 20.41
C SER A 247 8.84 11.70 21.28
N PRO A 248 9.44 10.62 20.76
CA PRO A 248 10.51 9.90 21.45
C PRO A 248 11.80 10.74 21.51
N THR A 249 12.63 10.50 22.52
CA THR A 249 13.98 11.06 22.60
C THR A 249 14.95 10.28 21.71
N GLN A 250 16.14 10.83 21.46
CA GLN A 250 17.21 10.13 20.73
C GLN A 250 17.71 8.87 21.49
N ASP A 251 17.54 8.82 22.82
CA ASP A 251 17.89 7.64 23.63
C ASP A 251 16.86 6.51 23.48
N GLU A 252 15.58 6.87 23.31
CA GLU A 252 14.47 5.92 23.06
C GLU A 252 14.45 5.44 21.60
N LEU A 253 14.85 6.29 20.66
CA LEU A 253 14.88 6.00 19.22
C LEU A 253 16.21 6.50 18.60
N PRO A 254 17.33 5.77 18.80
CA PRO A 254 18.63 6.17 18.27
C PRO A 254 18.73 5.93 16.76
N THR A 255 19.34 6.87 16.04
CA THR A 255 19.56 6.80 14.59
C THR A 255 20.63 5.77 14.22
N CYS A 256 20.41 5.03 13.13
CA CYS A 256 21.38 4.07 12.58
C CYS A 256 22.56 4.69 11.81
N TYR A 257 22.56 6.02 11.66
CA TYR A 257 23.51 6.76 10.83
C TYR A 257 23.95 8.04 11.55
N SER A 258 25.10 8.54 11.13
CA SER A 258 25.69 9.79 11.57
C SER A 258 25.61 10.82 10.45
N GLY A 259 25.32 12.08 10.78
CA GLY A 259 25.15 13.15 9.79
C GLY A 259 23.74 13.19 9.19
N ASP A 260 23.64 13.56 7.91
CA ASP A 260 22.35 13.94 7.31
C ASP A 260 21.47 12.77 6.84
N ASP A 261 22.07 11.70 6.33
CA ASP A 261 21.38 10.52 5.83
C ASP A 261 22.21 9.23 5.95
N TRP A 262 21.64 8.13 5.44
CA TRP A 262 22.27 6.81 5.39
C TRP A 262 22.47 6.36 3.93
N SER A 263 22.86 7.30 3.06
CA SER A 263 23.18 7.01 1.67
C SER A 263 24.37 6.04 1.55
N GLY A 264 24.41 5.28 0.45
CA GLY A 264 25.44 4.27 0.21
C GLY A 264 25.31 2.96 0.98
N VAL A 265 24.63 2.94 2.14
CA VAL A 265 24.56 1.80 3.09
C VAL A 265 24.41 0.42 2.42
N THR A 266 25.25 -0.53 2.82
CA THR A 266 25.15 -1.93 2.37
C THR A 266 23.95 -2.65 3.02
N LEU A 267 23.49 -3.75 2.44
CA LEU A 267 22.40 -4.53 3.05
C LEU A 267 22.80 -5.08 4.42
N THR A 268 24.07 -5.47 4.59
CA THR A 268 24.61 -6.00 5.84
C THR A 268 24.57 -4.96 6.97
N GLU A 269 25.07 -3.74 6.72
CA GLU A 269 25.00 -2.64 7.70
C GLU A 269 23.55 -2.26 8.01
N PHE A 270 22.67 -2.26 7.01
CA PHE A 270 21.26 -1.98 7.17
C PHE A 270 20.56 -2.97 8.10
N MET A 271 20.89 -4.27 7.99
CA MET A 271 20.36 -5.33 8.86
C MET A 271 21.00 -5.33 10.26
N ASN A 272 22.26 -4.92 10.38
CA ASN A 272 23.00 -4.95 11.64
C ASN A 272 22.60 -3.83 12.63
N CYS A 273 21.96 -2.75 12.17
CA CYS A 273 21.44 -1.73 13.08
C CYS A 273 20.19 -2.23 13.83
N GLN A 274 20.31 -2.33 15.15
CA GLN A 274 19.23 -2.80 16.03
C GLN A 274 18.01 -1.86 16.05
N SER A 275 18.24 -0.53 16.06
CA SER A 275 17.20 0.49 16.05
C SER A 275 16.62 0.80 14.66
N ASN A 276 16.93 0.00 13.63
CA ASN A 276 16.45 0.25 12.28
C ASN A 276 14.91 0.17 12.21
N LEU A 277 14.27 1.32 11.97
CA LEU A 277 12.82 1.44 11.88
C LEU A 277 12.19 0.62 10.74
N ALA A 278 12.97 0.08 9.79
CA ALA A 278 12.51 -0.90 8.81
C ALA A 278 12.14 -2.26 9.44
N ASN A 279 12.78 -2.62 10.56
CA ASN A 279 12.52 -3.84 11.31
C ASN A 279 11.06 -3.82 11.81
N ASN A 280 10.29 -4.87 11.47
CA ASN A 280 8.87 -5.02 11.82
C ASN A 280 7.97 -3.80 11.53
N ARG A 281 8.32 -2.93 10.56
CA ARG A 281 7.63 -1.66 10.29
C ARG A 281 6.10 -1.78 10.17
N GLN A 282 5.61 -2.78 9.45
CA GLN A 282 4.16 -2.97 9.28
C GLN A 282 3.47 -3.25 10.63
N VAL A 283 4.08 -4.08 11.47
CA VAL A 283 3.54 -4.42 12.79
C VAL A 283 3.60 -3.22 13.74
N ARG A 284 4.68 -2.41 13.72
CA ARG A 284 4.77 -1.19 14.55
C ARG A 284 3.78 -0.11 14.14
N MET A 285 3.48 0.02 12.84
CA MET A 285 2.62 1.09 12.32
C MET A 285 1.12 0.77 12.29
N LEU A 286 0.73 -0.45 12.69
CA LEU A 286 -0.65 -0.93 12.71
C LEU A 286 -1.15 -1.06 14.16
N PRO A 287 -2.48 -1.10 14.38
CA PRO A 287 -3.04 -1.27 15.72
C PRO A 287 -2.56 -2.55 16.40
N THR A 288 -2.45 -2.48 17.73
CA THR A 288 -2.10 -3.59 18.64
C THR A 288 -2.99 -4.83 18.46
N SER A 289 -4.25 -4.67 18.04
CA SER A 289 -5.14 -5.79 17.71
C SER A 289 -4.66 -6.63 16.53
N ILE A 290 -4.01 -6.02 15.53
CA ILE A 290 -3.42 -6.70 14.38
C ILE A 290 -2.08 -7.37 14.74
N TYR A 291 -1.37 -6.87 15.77
CA TYR A 291 -0.13 -7.47 16.27
C TYR A 291 -0.31 -8.96 16.59
N ASN A 292 -1.40 -9.34 17.25
CA ASN A 292 -1.63 -10.74 17.66
C ASN A 292 -1.80 -11.68 16.45
N MET A 293 -2.25 -11.17 15.30
CA MET A 293 -2.37 -11.94 14.05
C MET A 293 -1.07 -11.92 13.23
N MET A 294 -0.38 -10.78 13.13
CA MET A 294 0.84 -10.64 12.31
C MET A 294 2.12 -11.11 13.01
N GLY A 295 2.22 -10.95 14.33
CA GLY A 295 3.37 -11.38 15.13
C GLY A 295 3.56 -12.90 15.08
N PHE A 296 2.46 -13.64 15.05
CA PHE A 296 2.47 -15.10 14.86
C PHE A 296 3.09 -15.48 13.51
N LEU A 297 2.76 -14.77 12.42
CA LEU A 297 3.33 -15.01 11.09
C LEU A 297 4.82 -14.66 11.01
N GLN A 298 5.23 -13.51 11.54
CA GLN A 298 6.62 -13.03 11.47
C GLN A 298 7.61 -14.02 12.13
N PHE A 299 7.20 -14.69 13.21
CA PHE A 299 8.03 -15.67 13.93
C PHE A 299 8.36 -16.91 13.07
N PHE A 300 7.44 -17.36 12.20
CA PHE A 300 7.68 -18.48 11.28
C PHE A 300 8.54 -18.11 10.07
N TYR A 301 8.53 -16.84 9.63
CA TYR A 301 9.35 -16.39 8.49
C TYR A 301 10.81 -16.04 8.86
N LEU A 302 11.10 -15.77 10.14
CA LEU A 302 12.45 -15.48 10.62
C LEU A 302 13.26 -16.74 11.01
N LEU A 303 12.65 -17.92 11.02
CA LEU A 303 13.38 -19.20 11.10
C LEU A 303 13.81 -19.63 9.69
N PRO A 304 15.11 -19.61 9.35
CA PRO A 304 15.56 -20.03 8.03
C PRO A 304 15.34 -21.53 7.88
N LYS A 305 14.61 -21.95 6.83
CA LYS A 305 14.27 -23.37 6.59
C LYS A 305 15.48 -24.31 6.43
N ASN A 306 16.70 -23.79 6.29
CA ASN A 306 17.93 -24.55 6.02
C ASN A 306 19.19 -23.98 6.73
N TYR A 307 19.16 -23.78 8.05
CA TYR A 307 20.39 -23.58 8.82
C TYR A 307 20.48 -24.57 10.00
N LYS A 308 21.57 -25.33 10.08
CA LYS A 308 21.81 -26.30 11.17
C LYS A 308 21.83 -25.60 12.52
N ALA A 309 21.04 -26.10 13.48
CA ALA A 309 20.85 -25.51 14.81
C ALA A 309 22.11 -25.46 15.70
N SER A 310 23.25 -26.00 15.26
CA SER A 310 24.46 -26.18 16.06
C SER A 310 25.36 -24.93 16.20
N ASN A 311 25.10 -23.85 15.46
CA ASN A 311 25.92 -22.61 15.52
C ASN A 311 25.08 -21.35 15.85
N MET A 312 23.90 -21.53 16.42
CA MET A 312 23.02 -20.41 16.76
C MET A 312 23.48 -19.76 18.07
N LYS A 313 24.29 -18.70 17.99
CA LYS A 313 24.24 -17.67 19.04
C LYS A 313 22.81 -17.13 19.04
N THR A 314 22.10 -17.33 20.14
CA THR A 314 20.74 -16.83 20.31
C THR A 314 20.76 -15.30 20.24
N VAL A 315 20.49 -14.73 19.06
CA VAL A 315 20.16 -13.32 18.95
C VAL A 315 18.77 -13.18 19.57
N SER A 316 18.75 -12.91 20.87
CA SER A 316 17.58 -12.47 21.59
C SER A 316 17.16 -11.11 21.02
N MET A 317 16.39 -11.14 19.93
CA MET A 317 15.61 -9.99 19.51
C MET A 317 14.55 -9.78 20.60
N GLY A 318 14.81 -8.82 21.50
CA GLY A 318 13.88 -8.49 22.56
C GLY A 318 12.55 -8.02 21.98
N TRP A 319 11.52 -8.85 22.10
CA TRP A 319 10.18 -8.51 21.64
C TRP A 319 9.48 -7.65 22.69
N LYS A 320 9.49 -6.33 22.49
CA LYS A 320 8.65 -5.39 23.25
C LYS A 320 7.47 -4.96 22.38
N GLN A 321 6.26 -5.23 22.89
CA GLN A 321 4.99 -4.82 22.29
C GLN A 321 4.76 -3.30 22.46
N PRO A 322 3.83 -2.71 21.69
CA PRO A 322 3.83 -1.28 21.42
C PRO A 322 2.92 -0.54 22.40
N SER A 323 3.53 0.07 23.42
CA SER A 323 2.88 1.04 24.33
C SER A 323 3.81 2.25 24.47
N CYS A 324 4.15 2.86 23.33
CA CYS A 324 5.29 3.74 23.11
C CYS A 324 6.66 3.03 23.18
N TYR A 325 7.70 3.74 22.74
CA TYR A 325 9.03 3.21 22.42
C TYR A 325 9.85 2.90 23.69
N HIS A 326 9.51 1.79 24.37
CA HIS A 326 10.16 1.35 25.61
C HIS A 326 10.61 -0.11 25.57
#